data_AF-A0A3A5JLY3-F1
#
_entry.id   AF-A0A3A5JLY3-F1
#
_cell.length_a   1.000
_cell.length_b   1.000
_cell.length_c   1.000
_cell.angle_alpha   90.00
_cell.angle_beta   90.00
_cell.angle_gamma   90.00
#
_symmetry.space_group_name_H-M   'P 1'
#
loop_
_entity.id
_entity.type
_entity.pdbx_description
1 polymer ?
#
loop_
_entity_poly.entity_id
_entity_poly.type
_entity_poly.pdbx_seq_one_letter_code
_entity_poly.pdbx_strand_id
1 'polypeptide(L)'
;MNASRVAPVVGVVGCLAVLVALVVPYLTTEAGAAGTYYATGAITPLVGGLFAAVAVVVFAAGRAGRTDPATAAGVALIFGIVVALVSLVWALTVPEAVVFQLSTDSTLEYHRWVLALCSLVVPASGAWYARGLGLV
;
A
#
# COMPACT_ATOMS: atom_id res chain seq x y z
N MET A 1 -9.96 10.28 21.40
CA MET A 1 -10.41 10.30 19.98
C MET A 1 -11.11 8.99 19.68
N ASN A 2 -12.26 8.99 18.98
CA ASN A 2 -12.97 7.76 18.63
C ASN A 2 -12.16 7.00 17.58
N ALA A 3 -11.45 5.95 18.00
CA ALA A 3 -10.63 5.09 17.13
C ALA A 3 -11.41 4.60 15.90
N SER A 4 -12.70 4.30 16.07
CA SER A 4 -13.64 3.91 15.00
C SER A 4 -13.87 4.96 13.90
N ARG A 5 -13.54 6.23 14.15
CA ARG A 5 -13.61 7.31 13.13
C ARG A 5 -12.25 7.69 12.56
N VAL A 6 -11.20 7.63 13.38
CA VAL A 6 -9.86 8.11 13.00
C VAL A 6 -9.07 7.02 12.28
N ALA A 7 -9.13 5.78 12.76
CA ALA A 7 -8.38 4.68 12.16
C ALA A 7 -8.72 4.52 10.66
N PRO A 8 -10.00 4.53 10.22
CA PRO A 8 -10.33 4.44 8.80
C PRO A 8 -9.76 5.59 7.96
N VAL A 9 -9.69 6.81 8.50
CA VAL A 9 -9.12 7.96 7.78
C VAL A 9 -7.62 7.76 7.57
N VAL A 10 -6.91 7.32 8.60
CA VAL A 10 -5.48 6.97 8.49
C VAL A 10 -5.26 5.84 7.48
N GLY A 11 -6.18 4.88 7.42
CA GLY A 11 -6.16 3.78 6.45
C GLY A 11 -6.32 4.27 5.02
N VAL A 12 -7.27 5.17 4.76
CA VAL A 12 -7.42 5.84 3.45
C VAL A 12 -6.15 6.59 3.08
N VAL A 13 -5.59 7.38 3.98
CA VAL A 13 -4.35 8.12 3.72
C VAL A 13 -3.18 7.17 3.41
N GLY A 14 -3.05 6.07 4.15
CA GLY A 14 -2.04 5.04 3.88
C GLY A 14 -2.20 4.40 2.50
N CYS A 15 -3.43 4.07 2.11
CA CYS A 15 -3.71 3.53 0.78
C CYS A 15 -3.38 4.54 -0.32
N LEU A 16 -3.75 5.81 -0.13
CA LEU A 16 -3.41 6.88 -1.08
C LEU A 16 -1.90 7.09 -1.18
N ALA A 17 -1.16 7.00 -0.06
CA ALA A 17 0.30 7.07 -0.07
C ALA A 17 0.92 5.93 -0.89
N VAL A 18 0.41 4.70 -0.76
CA VAL A 18 0.83 3.56 -1.60
C VAL A 18 0.55 3.84 -3.09
N LEU A 19 -0.64 4.31 -3.44
CA LEU A 19 -1.00 4.60 -4.82
C LEU A 19 -0.14 5.73 -5.42
N VAL A 20 0.10 6.80 -4.66
CA VAL A 20 1.00 7.88 -5.07
C VAL A 20 2.43 7.35 -5.26
N ALA A 21 2.94 6.54 -4.32
CA ALA A 21 4.26 5.93 -4.45
C ALA A 21 4.37 5.05 -5.71
N LEU A 22 3.30 4.35 -6.11
CA LEU A 22 3.28 3.56 -7.35
C LEU A 22 3.27 4.42 -8.63
N VAL A 23 2.77 5.65 -8.56
CA VAL A 23 2.77 6.59 -9.68
C VAL A 23 4.14 7.26 -9.86
N VAL A 24 4.89 7.47 -8.77
CA VAL A 24 6.16 8.24 -8.80
C VAL A 24 7.13 7.78 -9.91
N PRO A 25 7.47 6.49 -10.07
CA PRO A 25 8.41 6.09 -11.12
C PRO A 25 7.93 6.39 -12.55
N TYR A 26 6.62 6.41 -12.80
CA TYR A 26 6.08 6.80 -14.11
C TYR A 26 6.27 8.30 -14.41
N LEU A 27 6.46 9.12 -13.37
CA LEU A 27 6.67 10.56 -13.50
C LEU A 27 8.15 10.96 -13.50
N THR A 28 9.01 10.14 -12.90
CA THR A 28 10.42 10.48 -12.68
C THR A 28 11.40 9.68 -13.54
N THR A 29 10.95 8.67 -14.29
CA THR A 29 11.80 7.85 -15.15
C THR A 29 11.46 8.01 -16.63
N GLU A 30 12.37 7.60 -17.50
CA GLU A 30 12.14 7.60 -18.95
C GLU A 30 10.98 6.69 -19.35
N ALA A 31 10.38 6.97 -20.50
CA ALA A 31 9.24 6.21 -21.01
C ALA A 31 9.57 4.70 -21.11
N GLY A 32 8.76 3.86 -20.46
CA GLY A 32 8.95 2.40 -20.43
C GLY A 32 9.86 1.88 -19.31
N ALA A 33 10.66 2.73 -18.66
CA ALA A 33 11.53 2.32 -17.56
C ALA A 33 10.73 1.87 -16.33
N ALA A 34 9.71 2.64 -15.92
CA ALA A 34 8.81 2.26 -14.82
C ALA A 34 8.09 0.93 -15.05
N GLY A 35 7.69 0.64 -16.30
CA GLY A 35 7.08 -0.64 -16.67
C GLY A 35 8.04 -1.80 -16.48
N THR A 36 9.28 -1.65 -16.94
CA THR A 36 10.35 -2.64 -16.73
C THR A 36 10.62 -2.85 -15.24
N TYR A 37 10.75 -1.76 -14.49
CA TYR A 37 10.97 -1.78 -13.05
C TYR A 37 9.89 -2.59 -12.30
N TYR A 38 8.62 -2.33 -12.57
CA TYR A 38 7.50 -3.05 -11.93
C TYR A 38 7.19 -4.43 -12.51
N ALA A 39 7.74 -4.78 -13.67
CA ALA A 39 7.64 -6.11 -14.26
C ALA A 39 8.71 -7.09 -13.71
N THR A 40 9.70 -6.59 -12.97
CA THR A 40 10.74 -7.42 -12.35
C THR A 40 10.48 -7.69 -10.88
N GLY A 41 11.12 -8.75 -10.35
CA GLY A 41 10.88 -9.28 -9.00
C GLY A 41 9.95 -10.50 -9.02
N ALA A 42 9.70 -11.07 -7.84
CA ALA A 42 8.87 -12.28 -7.72
C ALA A 42 7.37 -12.01 -7.97
N ILE A 43 6.91 -10.81 -7.68
CA ILE A 43 5.52 -10.36 -7.89
C ILE A 43 5.52 -8.87 -8.21
N THR A 44 4.61 -8.43 -9.08
CA THR A 44 4.47 -7.00 -9.37
C THR A 44 3.80 -6.26 -8.21
N PRO A 45 4.32 -5.11 -7.77
CA PRO A 45 3.75 -4.35 -6.66
C PRO A 45 2.40 -3.71 -7.03
N LEU A 46 2.05 -3.68 -8.32
CA LEU A 46 0.74 -3.23 -8.81
C LEU A 46 -0.41 -4.10 -8.28
N VAL A 47 -0.17 -5.38 -7.96
CA VAL A 47 -1.15 -6.22 -7.24
C VAL A 47 -1.48 -5.60 -5.88
N GLY A 48 -0.46 -5.16 -5.14
CA GLY A 48 -0.65 -4.43 -3.88
C GLY A 48 -1.39 -3.10 -4.11
N GLY A 49 -1.08 -2.38 -5.19
CA GLY A 49 -1.81 -1.19 -5.60
C GLY A 49 -3.31 -1.42 -5.81
N LEU A 50 -3.69 -2.52 -6.46
CA LEU A 50 -5.10 -2.90 -6.65
C LEU A 50 -5.80 -3.09 -5.30
N PHE A 51 -5.20 -3.87 -4.39
CA PHE A 51 -5.77 -4.07 -3.06
C PHE A 51 -5.83 -2.76 -2.25
N ALA A 52 -4.85 -1.87 -2.38
CA ALA A 52 -4.86 -0.55 -1.76
C ALA A 52 -6.01 0.32 -2.29
N ALA A 53 -6.26 0.32 -3.61
CA ALA A 53 -7.38 1.05 -4.20
C ALA A 53 -8.74 0.55 -3.68
N VAL A 54 -8.92 -0.76 -3.57
CA VAL A 54 -10.15 -1.32 -2.99
C VAL A 54 -10.24 -1.01 -1.49
N ALA A 55 -9.12 -1.08 -0.76
CA ALA A 55 -9.09 -0.77 0.67
C ALA A 55 -9.48 0.69 0.98
N VAL A 56 -9.20 1.66 0.09
CA VAL A 56 -9.74 3.03 0.19
C VAL A 56 -11.26 3.00 0.32
N VAL A 57 -11.93 2.25 -0.57
CA VAL A 57 -13.39 2.13 -0.59
C VAL A 57 -13.88 1.43 0.67
N VAL A 58 -13.21 0.37 1.11
CA VAL A 58 -13.57 -0.38 2.34
C VAL A 58 -13.51 0.52 3.57
N PHE A 59 -12.40 1.24 3.77
CA PHE A 59 -12.27 2.18 4.90
C PHE A 59 -13.29 3.31 4.83
N ALA A 60 -13.51 3.89 3.63
CA ALA A 60 -14.49 4.95 3.44
C ALA A 60 -15.92 4.47 3.70
N ALA A 61 -16.29 3.28 3.23
CA ALA A 61 -17.60 2.68 3.43
C ALA A 61 -17.87 2.33 4.90
N GLY A 62 -16.90 1.74 5.59
CA GLY A 62 -16.98 1.48 7.03
C GLY A 62 -17.14 2.76 7.84
N ARG A 63 -16.36 3.81 7.53
CA ARG A 63 -16.48 5.13 8.17
C ARG A 63 -17.85 5.79 7.91
N ALA A 64 -18.40 5.61 6.72
CA ALA A 64 -19.68 6.19 6.31
C ALA A 64 -20.90 5.36 6.79
N GLY A 65 -20.69 4.25 7.51
CA GLY A 65 -21.77 3.36 7.95
C GLY A 65 -22.50 2.65 6.81
N ARG A 66 -21.85 2.51 5.64
CA ARG A 66 -22.41 1.81 4.46
C ARG A 66 -22.10 0.31 4.47
N THR A 67 -21.15 -0.09 5.29
CA THR A 67 -20.77 -1.48 5.55
C THR A 67 -20.71 -1.67 7.06
N ASP A 68 -21.07 -2.86 7.54
CA ASP A 68 -20.89 -3.22 8.94
C ASP A 68 -19.43 -2.94 9.38
N PRO A 69 -19.20 -2.17 10.46
CA PRO A 69 -17.85 -1.75 10.87
C PRO A 69 -16.90 -2.91 11.14
N ALA A 70 -17.37 -4.03 11.70
CA ALA A 70 -16.53 -5.18 11.99
C ALA A 70 -16.07 -5.86 10.69
N THR A 71 -16.99 -6.02 9.74
CA THR A 71 -16.69 -6.53 8.39
C THR A 71 -15.70 -5.62 7.67
N ALA A 72 -15.93 -4.31 7.69
CA ALA A 72 -15.03 -3.33 7.06
C ALA A 72 -13.62 -3.36 7.69
N ALA A 73 -13.52 -3.44 9.02
CA ALA A 73 -12.25 -3.55 9.72
C ALA A 73 -11.48 -4.84 9.35
N GLY A 74 -12.18 -5.99 9.31
CA GLY A 74 -11.58 -7.27 8.94
C GLY A 74 -11.08 -7.29 7.50
N VAL A 75 -11.90 -6.86 6.54
CA VAL A 75 -11.50 -6.78 5.12
C VAL A 75 -10.32 -5.81 4.95
N ALA A 76 -10.38 -4.63 5.56
CA ALA A 76 -9.31 -3.65 5.46
C ALA A 76 -7.99 -4.15 6.06
N LEU A 77 -8.04 -4.90 7.16
CA LEU A 77 -6.85 -5.52 7.76
C LEU A 77 -6.23 -6.56 6.82
N ILE A 78 -7.02 -7.50 6.30
CA ILE A 78 -6.51 -8.55 5.40
C ILE A 78 -5.97 -7.95 4.11
N PHE A 79 -6.70 -7.00 3.51
CA PHE A 79 -6.22 -6.31 2.30
C PHE A 79 -4.95 -5.53 2.60
N GLY A 80 -4.87 -4.84 3.73
CA GLY A 80 -3.65 -4.18 4.18
C GLY A 80 -2.47 -5.13 4.34
N ILE A 81 -2.68 -6.34 4.88
CA ILE A 81 -1.64 -7.36 5.00
C ILE A 81 -1.16 -7.78 3.60
N VAL A 82 -2.07 -8.00 2.66
CA VAL A 82 -1.71 -8.33 1.27
C VAL A 82 -0.91 -7.18 0.64
N VAL A 83 -1.35 -5.93 0.78
CA VAL A 83 -0.64 -4.74 0.29
C VAL A 83 0.79 -4.69 0.84
N ALA A 84 0.96 -4.95 2.13
CA ALA A 84 2.26 -4.95 2.79
C ALA A 84 3.17 -6.09 2.33
N LEU A 85 2.64 -7.32 2.29
CA LEU A 85 3.41 -8.49 1.87
C LEU A 85 3.84 -8.40 0.41
N VAL A 86 2.94 -8.01 -0.51
CA VAL A 86 3.29 -7.85 -1.92
C VAL A 86 4.36 -6.78 -2.09
N SER A 87 4.21 -5.63 -1.43
CA SER A 87 5.18 -4.53 -1.52
C SER A 87 6.55 -4.93 -0.97
N LEU A 88 6.58 -5.63 0.17
CA LEU A 88 7.80 -6.09 0.81
C LEU A 88 8.49 -7.19 -0.01
N VAL A 89 7.74 -8.20 -0.47
CA VAL A 89 8.28 -9.29 -1.29
C VAL A 89 8.86 -8.73 -2.58
N TRP A 90 8.16 -7.81 -3.24
CA TRP A 90 8.69 -7.16 -4.42
C TRP A 90 9.96 -6.36 -4.12
N ALA A 91 9.96 -5.53 -3.08
CA ALA A 91 11.13 -4.71 -2.70
C ALA A 91 12.37 -5.56 -2.40
N LEU A 92 12.19 -6.75 -1.83
CA LEU A 92 13.26 -7.71 -1.53
C LEU A 92 13.75 -8.51 -2.76
N THR A 93 12.91 -8.64 -3.79
CA THR A 93 13.20 -9.53 -4.93
C THR A 93 13.48 -8.79 -6.24
N VAL A 94 13.17 -7.48 -6.31
CA VAL A 94 13.52 -6.65 -7.46
C VAL A 94 15.05 -6.65 -7.64
N PRO A 95 15.57 -7.06 -8.82
CA PRO A 95 17.01 -7.19 -9.02
C PRO A 95 17.72 -5.84 -8.90
N GLU A 96 18.83 -5.81 -8.14
CA GLU A 96 19.64 -4.59 -7.96
C GLU A 96 20.14 -4.02 -9.29
N ALA A 97 20.50 -4.88 -10.25
CA ALA A 97 20.89 -4.44 -11.58
C ALA A 97 19.81 -3.56 -12.24
N VAL A 98 18.53 -3.90 -12.09
CA VAL A 98 17.42 -3.11 -12.63
C VAL A 98 17.24 -1.81 -11.85
N VAL A 99 17.42 -1.85 -10.53
CA VAL A 99 17.32 -0.67 -9.65
C VAL A 99 18.41 0.36 -9.95
N PHE A 100 19.65 -0.08 -10.16
CA PHE A 100 20.82 0.79 -10.32
C PHE A 100 21.14 1.15 -11.77
N GLN A 101 20.65 0.38 -12.77
CA GLN A 101 20.91 0.68 -14.19
C GLN A 101 19.81 1.52 -14.84
N LEU A 102 18.59 1.53 -14.29
CA LEU A 102 17.46 2.30 -14.84
C LEU A 102 17.38 3.75 -14.32
N SER A 103 18.20 4.11 -13.34
CA SER A 103 18.30 5.49 -12.85
C SER A 103 19.75 5.89 -12.65
N THR A 104 20.09 7.11 -13.07
CA THR A 104 21.40 7.75 -12.81
C THR A 104 21.57 8.23 -11.38
N ASP A 105 20.51 8.15 -10.56
CA ASP A 105 20.46 8.54 -9.15
C ASP A 105 19.85 7.41 -8.31
N SER A 106 20.09 7.44 -7.00
CA SER A 106 19.60 6.55 -5.95
C SER A 106 18.07 6.56 -5.75
N THR A 107 17.32 7.24 -6.62
CA THR A 107 15.86 7.43 -6.49
C THR A 107 15.10 6.10 -6.47
N LEU A 108 15.41 5.16 -7.38
CA LEU A 108 14.73 3.86 -7.42
C LEU A 108 15.13 2.96 -6.23
N GLU A 109 16.35 3.10 -5.73
CA GLU A 109 16.83 2.37 -4.55
C GLU A 109 16.02 2.73 -3.30
N TYR A 110 15.78 4.03 -3.06
CA TYR A 110 14.95 4.47 -1.95
C TYR A 110 13.47 4.19 -2.20
N HIS A 111 13.00 4.32 -3.45
CA HIS A 111 11.60 4.14 -3.82
C HIS A 111 11.04 2.78 -3.35
N ARG A 112 11.77 1.67 -3.60
CA ARG A 112 11.30 0.33 -3.22
C ARG A 112 11.01 0.20 -1.72
N TRP A 113 11.87 0.81 -0.89
CA TRP A 113 11.73 0.78 0.56
C TRP A 113 10.67 1.76 1.06
N VAL A 114 10.55 2.93 0.44
CA VAL A 114 9.47 3.89 0.75
C VAL A 114 8.11 3.25 0.49
N LEU A 115 7.93 2.57 -0.65
CA LEU A 115 6.69 1.86 -0.95
C LEU A 115 6.37 0.80 0.11
N ALA A 116 7.36 -0.02 0.49
CA ALA A 116 7.21 -1.04 1.53
C ALA A 116 6.84 -0.39 2.89
N LEU A 117 7.47 0.71 3.28
CA LEU A 117 7.16 1.39 4.54
C LEU A 117 5.76 2.02 4.54
N CYS A 118 5.36 2.69 3.44
CA CYS A 118 4.02 3.26 3.29
C CYS A 118 2.94 2.17 3.38
N SER A 119 3.21 0.99 2.81
CA SER A 119 2.28 -0.13 2.79
C SER A 119 1.89 -0.63 4.20
N LEU A 120 2.77 -0.49 5.20
CA LEU A 120 2.53 -0.92 6.58
C LEU A 120 1.46 -0.11 7.30
N VAL A 121 1.19 1.12 6.84
CA VAL A 121 0.14 1.98 7.41
C VAL A 121 -1.24 1.36 7.25
N VAL A 122 -1.48 0.64 6.15
CA VAL A 122 -2.78 0.06 5.81
C VAL A 122 -3.21 -1.03 6.80
N PRO A 123 -2.44 -2.11 7.04
CA PRO A 123 -2.80 -3.12 8.03
C PRO A 123 -2.74 -2.57 9.47
N ALA A 124 -1.83 -1.64 9.77
CA ALA A 124 -1.78 -1.00 11.09
C ALA A 124 -3.08 -0.23 11.40
N SER A 125 -3.59 0.50 10.41
CA SER A 125 -4.89 1.17 10.49
C SER A 125 -6.04 0.17 10.62
N GLY A 126 -6.05 -0.92 9.83
CA GLY A 126 -7.06 -1.98 9.93
C GLY A 126 -7.11 -2.62 11.32
N ALA A 127 -5.94 -2.93 11.88
CA ALA A 127 -5.83 -3.47 13.24
C ALA A 127 -6.26 -2.46 14.31
N TRP A 128 -5.90 -1.18 14.15
CA TRP A 128 -6.38 -0.12 15.03
C TRP A 128 -7.90 0.05 14.95
N TYR A 129 -8.48 -0.07 13.76
CA TYR A 129 -9.92 -0.01 13.58
C TYR A 129 -10.62 -1.17 14.31
N ALA A 130 -10.12 -2.40 14.15
CA ALA A 130 -10.64 -3.57 14.84
C ALA A 130 -10.55 -3.45 16.38
N ARG A 131 -9.40 -2.99 16.91
CA ARG A 131 -9.24 -2.68 18.35
C ARG A 131 -10.21 -1.60 18.81
N GLY A 132 -10.41 -0.57 18.01
CA GLY A 132 -11.36 0.52 18.29
C GLY A 132 -12.82 0.08 18.35
N LEU A 133 -13.14 -1.11 17.84
CA LEU A 133 -14.44 -1.77 17.90
C LEU A 133 -14.52 -2.84 19.00
N GLY A 134 -13.41 -3.11 19.73
CA GLY A 134 -13.35 -4.14 20.76
C GLY A 134 -13.33 -5.58 20.24
N LEU A 135 -12.87 -5.78 19.00
CA LEU A 135 -12.79 -7.11 18.38
C LEU A 135 -11.52 -7.88 18.76
N VAL A 136 -10.50 -7.17 19.25
CA VAL A 136 -9.17 -7.64 19.66
C VAL A 136 -8.58 -6.71 20.72
#